data_AF-A0AAP1H7A0-F1
#
_entry.id   AF-A0AAP1H7A0-F1
#
_cell.length_a   1.000
_cell.length_b   1.000
_cell.length_c   1.000
_cell.angle_alpha   90.00
_cell.angle_beta   90.00
_cell.angle_gamma   90.00
#
_symmetry.space_group_name_H-M   'P 1'
#
loop_
_entity.id
_entity.type
_entity.pdbx_description
1 polymer ?
#
loop_
_entity_poly.entity_id
_entity_poly.type
_entity_poly.pdbx_seq_one_letter_code
_entity_poly.pdbx_strand_id
1 'polypeptide(L)'
;MSLSWDAVAFNGGIKEYEVYRDGVSIGTRVGTSFADSGLTQLTTYKYQVRAIPNVGDPSPLSAELSVTTLATEPTSVNVTESSKTLTVGDTYQINATVSPSGADQNVTYTSSSTATATVSSSGLVTAKAAGTTTITVASKVKPSVKTTVAITVNEPTPPAGE
;
A
#
# COMPACT_ATOMS: atom_id res chain seq x y z
N MET A 1 7.57 -6.68 -11.76
CA MET A 1 7.87 -5.70 -12.84
C MET A 1 8.31 -6.48 -14.07
N SER A 2 7.91 -6.10 -15.28
CA SER A 2 8.40 -6.71 -16.52
C SER A 2 9.33 -5.75 -17.25
N LEU A 3 10.55 -6.21 -17.53
CA LEU A 3 11.52 -5.51 -18.36
C LEU A 3 11.53 -6.11 -19.76
N SER A 4 11.65 -5.25 -20.77
CA SER A 4 11.81 -5.63 -22.17
C SER A 4 12.91 -4.78 -22.79
N TRP A 5 13.70 -5.36 -23.69
CA TRP A 5 14.77 -4.66 -24.40
C TRP A 5 14.84 -5.10 -25.88
N ASP A 6 15.54 -4.32 -26.69
CA ASP A 6 15.76 -4.66 -28.09
C ASP A 6 16.87 -5.71 -28.25
N ALA A 7 16.68 -6.65 -29.19
CA ALA A 7 17.69 -7.66 -29.47
C ALA A 7 18.90 -7.05 -30.19
N VAL A 8 20.11 -7.43 -29.77
CA VAL A 8 21.35 -7.01 -30.44
C VAL A 8 21.75 -8.03 -31.51
N ALA A 9 22.22 -7.58 -32.67
CA ALA A 9 22.72 -8.49 -33.71
C ALA A 9 24.14 -9.01 -33.36
N PHE A 10 24.30 -10.33 -33.24
CA PHE A 10 25.59 -10.99 -33.06
C PHE A 10 25.84 -12.02 -34.16
N ASN A 11 27.05 -12.02 -34.73
CA ASN A 11 27.46 -13.02 -35.71
C ASN A 11 27.64 -14.37 -34.99
N GLY A 12 26.75 -15.33 -35.23
CA GLY A 12 26.68 -16.60 -34.47
C GLY A 12 25.50 -16.67 -33.48
N GLY A 13 24.69 -15.62 -33.40
CA GLY A 13 23.49 -15.58 -32.57
C GLY A 13 23.76 -15.40 -31.07
N ILE A 14 22.70 -15.08 -30.34
CA ILE A 14 22.73 -14.86 -28.90
C ILE A 14 22.33 -16.16 -28.22
N LYS A 15 23.13 -16.59 -27.25
CA LYS A 15 22.82 -17.72 -26.39
C LYS A 15 21.78 -17.30 -25.34
N GLU A 16 22.07 -16.22 -24.62
CA GLU A 16 21.24 -15.68 -23.55
C GLU A 16 21.59 -14.22 -23.25
N TYR A 17 20.77 -13.57 -22.44
CA TYR A 17 21.04 -12.26 -21.86
C TYR A 17 21.26 -12.39 -20.36
N GLU A 18 22.24 -11.68 -19.82
CA GLU A 18 22.41 -11.52 -18.38
C GLU A 18 21.84 -10.19 -17.93
N VAL A 19 21.01 -10.24 -16.89
CA VAL A 19 20.28 -9.10 -16.35
C VAL A 19 20.93 -8.67 -15.04
N TYR A 20 21.14 -7.38 -14.89
CA TYR A 20 21.73 -6.75 -13.71
C TYR A 20 20.70 -5.84 -13.05
N ARG A 21 20.67 -5.85 -11.71
CA ARG A 21 19.91 -4.93 -10.88
C ARG A 21 20.84 -4.31 -9.85
N ASP A 22 20.90 -2.99 -9.81
CA ASP A 22 21.81 -2.21 -8.95
C ASP A 22 23.28 -2.67 -9.08
N GLY A 23 23.68 -3.03 -10.30
CA GLY A 23 25.03 -3.52 -10.61
C GLY A 23 25.30 -4.99 -10.28
N VAL A 24 24.36 -5.71 -9.66
CA VAL A 24 24.48 -7.14 -9.32
C VAL A 24 23.75 -7.98 -10.36
N SER A 25 24.36 -9.06 -10.85
CA SER A 25 23.67 -9.98 -11.76
C SER A 25 22.56 -10.72 -11.02
N ILE A 26 21.33 -10.61 -11.55
CA ILE A 26 20.14 -11.27 -10.99
C ILE A 26 19.73 -12.53 -11.77
N GLY A 27 20.50 -12.87 -12.81
CA GLY A 27 20.39 -14.12 -13.55
C GLY A 27 20.46 -13.94 -15.07
N THR A 28 20.38 -15.05 -15.78
CA THR A 28 20.33 -15.07 -17.25
C THR A 28 18.95 -15.51 -17.77
N ARG A 29 18.63 -15.10 -18.99
CA ARG A 29 17.40 -15.49 -19.71
C ARG A 29 17.62 -15.60 -21.22
N VAL A 30 16.91 -16.55 -21.82
CA VAL A 30 16.77 -16.63 -23.27
C VAL A 30 15.58 -15.74 -23.68
N GLY A 31 15.79 -14.91 -24.70
CA GLY A 31 14.81 -13.90 -25.14
C GLY A 31 15.08 -12.50 -24.58
N THR A 32 14.22 -11.56 -24.91
CA THR A 32 14.42 -10.13 -24.64
C THR A 32 13.49 -9.56 -23.57
N SER A 33 13.02 -10.42 -22.67
CA SER A 33 12.16 -10.02 -21.56
C SER A 33 12.54 -10.71 -20.26
N PHE A 34 12.39 -9.98 -19.15
CA PHE A 34 12.65 -10.46 -17.81
C PHE A 34 11.56 -10.00 -16.85
N ALA A 35 10.94 -10.96 -16.17
CA ALA A 35 10.03 -10.66 -15.06
C ALA A 35 10.83 -10.65 -13.76
N ASP A 36 11.00 -9.46 -13.18
CA ASP A 36 11.59 -9.30 -11.84
C ASP A 36 10.48 -9.32 -10.78
N SER A 37 10.65 -10.19 -9.78
CA SER A 37 9.73 -10.41 -8.67
C SER A 37 10.43 -10.20 -7.33
N GLY A 38 9.65 -9.99 -6.27
CA GLY A 38 10.20 -9.71 -4.93
C GLY A 38 10.82 -8.32 -4.77
N LEU A 39 10.48 -7.37 -5.64
CA LEU A 39 10.90 -5.97 -5.52
C LEU A 39 10.21 -5.30 -4.33
N THR A 40 10.98 -4.52 -3.57
CA THR A 40 10.44 -3.62 -2.56
C THR A 40 9.81 -2.42 -3.24
N GLN A 41 8.76 -1.89 -2.64
CA GLN A 41 7.94 -0.84 -3.23
C GLN A 41 8.51 0.53 -2.93
N LEU A 42 8.09 1.54 -3.68
CA LEU A 42 8.65 2.89 -3.60
C LEU A 42 10.20 2.90 -3.65
N THR A 43 10.78 1.86 -4.25
CA THR A 43 12.21 1.68 -4.37
C THR A 43 12.60 1.87 -5.83
N THR A 44 13.61 2.68 -6.06
CA THR A 44 14.21 2.85 -7.39
C THR A 44 15.25 1.77 -7.60
N TYR A 45 15.08 1.02 -8.69
CA TYR A 45 15.98 -0.02 -9.13
C TYR A 45 16.64 0.37 -10.45
N LYS A 46 17.92 0.09 -10.58
CA LYS A 46 18.71 0.33 -11.80
C LYS A 46 18.95 -0.96 -12.55
N TYR A 47 18.47 -1.04 -13.79
CA TYR A 47 18.60 -2.24 -14.60
C TYR A 47 19.54 -2.04 -15.78
N GLN A 48 20.34 -3.08 -16.05
CA GLN A 48 21.17 -3.17 -17.24
C GLN A 48 21.11 -4.61 -17.76
N VAL A 49 21.36 -4.79 -19.05
CA VAL A 49 21.45 -6.10 -19.67
C VAL A 49 22.72 -6.20 -20.52
N ARG A 50 23.29 -7.39 -20.63
CA ARG A 50 24.32 -7.70 -21.65
C ARG A 50 23.95 -8.96 -22.40
N ALA A 51 24.30 -9.01 -23.68
CA ALA A 51 24.12 -10.18 -24.51
C ALA A 51 25.33 -11.13 -24.33
N ILE A 52 25.03 -12.41 -24.17
CA ILE A 52 26.02 -13.49 -24.14
C ILE A 52 25.86 -14.27 -25.46
N PRO A 53 26.82 -14.17 -26.39
CA PRO A 53 26.76 -14.89 -27.67
C PRO A 53 27.00 -16.39 -27.47
N ASN A 54 26.70 -17.20 -28.50
CA ASN A 54 27.06 -18.64 -28.51
C ASN A 54 28.58 -18.86 -28.55
N VAL A 55 29.31 -17.92 -29.16
CA VAL A 55 30.76 -17.95 -29.35
C VAL A 55 31.30 -16.54 -29.20
N GLY A 56 32.41 -16.38 -28.48
CA GLY A 56 33.08 -15.10 -28.26
C GLY A 56 32.73 -14.43 -26.93
N ASP A 57 33.24 -13.21 -26.76
CA ASP A 57 33.07 -12.44 -25.52
C ASP A 57 31.67 -11.80 -25.40
N PRO A 58 31.16 -11.60 -24.17
CA PRO A 58 29.90 -10.89 -23.93
C PRO A 58 29.92 -9.44 -24.45
N SER A 59 28.75 -8.89 -24.73
CA SER A 59 28.59 -7.47 -25.05
C SER A 59 28.95 -6.58 -23.85
N PRO A 60 29.26 -5.28 -24.08
CA PRO A 60 29.16 -4.29 -23.01
C PRO A 60 27.73 -4.25 -22.44
N LEU A 61 27.59 -3.72 -21.23
CA LEU A 61 26.29 -3.48 -20.60
C LEU A 61 25.49 -2.43 -21.38
N SER A 62 24.16 -2.57 -21.37
CA SER A 62 23.23 -1.57 -21.89
C SER A 62 23.31 -0.27 -21.10
N ALA A 63 22.63 0.77 -21.59
CA ALA A 63 22.34 1.94 -20.78
C ALA A 63 21.57 1.53 -19.51
N GLU A 64 21.82 2.25 -18.41
CA GLU A 64 21.16 2.03 -17.13
C GLU A 64 19.72 2.56 -17.19
N LEU A 65 18.75 1.68 -16.97
CA LEU A 65 17.34 2.03 -16.87
C LEU A 65 16.94 2.11 -15.40
N SER A 66 16.63 3.31 -14.93
CA SER A 66 16.10 3.52 -13.58
C SER A 66 14.58 3.41 -13.58
N VAL A 67 14.05 2.47 -12.80
CA VAL A 67 12.61 2.25 -12.64
C VAL A 67 12.25 2.32 -11.16
N THR A 68 11.24 3.10 -10.81
CA THR A 68 10.71 3.15 -9.44
C THR A 68 9.44 2.33 -9.34
N THR A 69 9.42 1.34 -8.45
CA THR A 69 8.22 0.56 -8.14
C THR A 69 7.15 1.42 -7.47
N LEU A 70 5.87 1.20 -7.79
CA LEU A 70 4.76 1.85 -7.12
C LEU A 70 4.53 1.28 -5.70
N ALA A 71 3.84 2.03 -4.84
CA ALA A 71 3.35 1.53 -3.55
C ALA A 71 2.33 0.40 -3.75
N THR A 72 2.14 -0.48 -2.75
CA THR A 72 1.07 -1.51 -2.90
C THR A 72 -0.24 -0.80 -2.92
N GLU A 73 -1.12 -1.21 -3.83
CA GLU A 73 -2.50 -0.82 -3.71
C GLU A 73 -3.09 -1.46 -2.45
N PRO A 74 -3.74 -0.68 -1.57
CA PRO A 74 -4.45 -1.25 -0.44
C PRO A 74 -5.58 -2.14 -0.95
N THR A 75 -5.78 -3.28 -0.28
CA THR A 75 -6.83 -4.25 -0.61
C THR A 75 -7.92 -4.29 0.46
N SER A 76 -7.57 -4.04 1.72
CA SER A 76 -8.53 -3.92 2.81
C SER A 76 -8.13 -2.85 3.83
N VAL A 77 -9.13 -2.30 4.51
CA VAL A 77 -8.96 -1.52 5.74
C VAL A 77 -9.66 -2.29 6.85
N ASN A 78 -8.95 -2.57 7.92
CA ASN A 78 -9.42 -3.29 9.09
C ASN A 78 -9.44 -2.35 10.30
N VAL A 79 -10.38 -2.59 11.21
CA VAL A 79 -10.54 -1.85 12.47
C VAL A 79 -10.60 -2.86 13.61
N THR A 80 -10.05 -2.51 14.77
CA THR A 80 -10.04 -3.41 15.93
C THR A 80 -11.46 -3.69 16.45
N GLU A 81 -12.30 -2.67 16.53
CA GLU A 81 -13.71 -2.80 16.91
C GLU A 81 -14.58 -2.19 15.80
N SER A 82 -15.54 -2.97 15.29
CA SER A 82 -16.52 -2.52 14.31
C SER A 82 -17.73 -1.83 14.95
N SER A 83 -17.86 -1.90 16.27
CA SER A 83 -18.85 -1.16 17.03
C SER A 83 -18.35 -0.77 18.42
N LYS A 84 -18.81 0.38 18.93
CA LYS A 84 -18.50 0.84 20.27
C LYS A 84 -19.69 1.57 20.88
N THR A 85 -19.91 1.34 22.18
CA THR A 85 -20.87 2.12 22.98
C THR A 85 -20.11 3.07 23.90
N LEU A 86 -20.51 4.34 23.89
CA LEU A 86 -19.91 5.44 24.64
C LEU A 86 -20.99 6.20 25.40
N THR A 87 -20.61 6.93 26.44
CA THR A 87 -21.49 7.89 27.10
C THR A 87 -21.20 9.28 26.54
N VAL A 88 -22.17 10.20 26.56
CA VAL A 88 -21.92 11.60 26.20
C VAL A 88 -20.73 12.14 27.00
N GLY A 89 -19.75 12.74 26.31
CA GLY A 89 -18.49 13.23 26.89
C GLY A 89 -17.31 12.27 26.75
N ASP A 90 -17.55 10.98 26.52
CA ASP A 90 -16.47 10.00 26.35
C ASP A 90 -15.76 10.15 25.01
N THR A 91 -14.52 9.65 24.97
CA THR A 91 -13.72 9.58 23.75
C THR A 91 -13.28 8.15 23.46
N TYR A 92 -13.13 7.83 22.18
CA TYR A 92 -12.69 6.52 21.72
C TYR A 92 -11.73 6.63 20.56
N GLN A 93 -10.60 5.93 20.62
CA GLN A 93 -9.61 5.91 19.55
C GLN A 93 -9.88 4.75 18.61
N ILE A 94 -10.16 5.03 17.34
CA ILE A 94 -10.30 3.98 16.32
C ILE A 94 -8.91 3.55 15.85
N ASN A 95 -8.51 2.33 16.21
CA ASN A 95 -7.32 1.69 15.67
C ASN A 95 -7.65 1.02 14.33
N ALA A 96 -7.14 1.58 13.24
CA ALA A 96 -7.30 1.05 11.89
C ALA A 96 -5.96 0.60 11.31
N THR A 97 -5.99 -0.48 10.52
CA THR A 97 -4.84 -1.00 9.78
C THR A 97 -5.20 -1.21 8.32
N VAL A 98 -4.27 -0.91 7.43
CA VAL A 98 -4.42 -1.16 5.99
C VAL A 98 -3.63 -2.41 5.64
N SER A 99 -4.19 -3.25 4.77
CA SER A 99 -3.52 -4.42 4.22
C SER A 99 -3.36 -4.30 2.71
N PRO A 100 -2.27 -4.86 2.14
CA PRO A 100 -1.12 -5.46 2.83
C PRO A 100 -0.22 -4.40 3.49
N SER A 101 0.71 -4.81 4.37
CA SER A 101 1.61 -3.89 5.09
C SER A 101 2.53 -3.04 4.21
N GLY A 102 2.68 -3.40 2.93
CA GLY A 102 3.38 -2.60 1.93
C GLY A 102 2.55 -1.50 1.29
N ALA A 103 1.26 -1.40 1.62
CA ALA A 103 0.39 -0.30 1.20
C ALA A 103 0.57 0.93 2.10
N ASP A 104 0.02 2.06 1.66
CA ASP A 104 -0.03 3.26 2.49
C ASP A 104 -0.99 3.05 3.67
N GLN A 105 -0.44 3.14 4.89
CA GLN A 105 -1.18 2.92 6.13
C GLN A 105 -2.03 4.13 6.56
N ASN A 106 -1.97 5.26 5.85
CA ASN A 106 -2.79 6.42 6.13
C ASN A 106 -4.24 6.16 5.74
N VAL A 107 -5.14 6.52 6.66
CA VAL A 107 -6.59 6.43 6.47
C VAL A 107 -7.25 7.78 6.71
N THR A 108 -8.47 7.93 6.22
CA THR A 108 -9.35 9.07 6.46
C THR A 108 -10.56 8.60 7.27
N TYR A 109 -11.01 9.47 8.18
CA TYR A 109 -12.15 9.20 9.05
C TYR A 109 -13.26 10.22 8.76
N THR A 110 -14.49 9.73 8.60
CA THR A 110 -15.65 10.58 8.33
C THR A 110 -16.80 10.14 9.21
N SER A 111 -17.35 11.07 10.01
CA SER A 111 -18.57 10.83 10.78
C SER A 111 -19.81 11.09 9.93
N SER A 112 -20.78 10.19 9.98
CA SER A 112 -22.09 10.40 9.35
C SER A 112 -22.94 11.44 10.09
N SER A 113 -22.76 11.60 11.41
CA SER A 113 -23.53 12.54 12.23
C SER A 113 -22.63 13.21 13.29
N THR A 114 -22.07 14.38 12.95
CA THR A 114 -21.22 15.17 13.84
C THR A 114 -21.95 15.76 15.05
N ALA A 115 -23.29 15.74 15.06
CA ALA A 115 -24.12 16.08 16.21
C ALA A 115 -24.07 14.99 17.30
N THR A 116 -24.02 13.71 16.90
CA THR A 116 -23.98 12.56 17.80
C THR A 116 -22.54 12.26 18.25
N ALA A 117 -21.61 12.14 17.30
CA ALA A 117 -20.19 12.01 17.59
C ALA A 117 -19.32 12.60 16.48
N THR A 118 -18.22 13.24 16.86
CA THR A 118 -17.20 13.74 15.91
C THR A 118 -15.99 12.83 15.90
N VAL A 119 -15.28 12.74 14.78
CA VAL A 119 -14.01 12.04 14.67
C VAL A 119 -12.93 12.99 14.15
N SER A 120 -11.74 12.93 14.72
CA SER A 120 -10.57 13.70 14.28
C SER A 120 -9.80 12.99 13.17
N SER A 121 -8.83 13.68 12.57
CA SER A 121 -7.95 13.10 11.54
C SER A 121 -7.08 11.94 12.05
N SER A 122 -6.86 11.83 13.36
CA SER A 122 -6.15 10.71 13.97
C SER A 122 -7.07 9.56 14.39
N GLY A 123 -8.37 9.63 14.11
CA GLY A 123 -9.33 8.58 14.47
C GLY A 123 -9.88 8.68 15.90
N LEU A 124 -9.61 9.78 16.61
CA LEU A 124 -10.20 10.02 17.95
C LEU A 124 -11.66 10.47 17.78
N VAL A 125 -12.58 9.63 18.24
CA VAL A 125 -14.03 9.87 18.31
C VAL A 125 -14.36 10.55 19.64
N THR A 126 -15.26 11.54 19.61
CA THR A 126 -15.79 12.23 20.79
C THR A 126 -17.31 12.17 20.76
N ALA A 127 -17.92 11.59 21.80
CA ALA A 127 -19.35 11.48 21.95
C ALA A 127 -19.95 12.81 22.41
N LYS A 128 -20.92 13.34 21.66
CA LYS A 128 -21.53 14.66 21.91
C LYS A 128 -22.99 14.60 22.35
N ALA A 129 -23.77 13.70 21.77
CA ALA A 129 -25.19 13.56 22.09
C ALA A 129 -25.62 12.09 21.94
N ALA A 130 -26.62 11.68 22.72
CA ALA A 130 -27.16 10.34 22.65
C ALA A 130 -27.75 10.03 21.27
N GLY A 131 -27.58 8.80 20.82
CA GLY A 131 -27.99 8.34 19.49
C GLY A 131 -26.95 7.44 18.86
N THR A 132 -27.20 7.04 17.61
CA THR A 132 -26.29 6.18 16.85
C THR A 132 -25.68 6.97 15.69
N THR A 133 -24.40 6.74 15.44
CA THR A 133 -23.72 7.26 14.27
C THR A 133 -22.71 6.26 13.73
N THR A 134 -22.30 6.44 12.49
CA THR A 134 -21.33 5.57 11.83
C THR A 134 -20.12 6.38 11.44
N ILE A 135 -18.95 5.91 11.84
CA ILE A 135 -17.67 6.45 11.38
C ILE A 135 -17.18 5.59 10.23
N THR A 136 -16.99 6.20 9.07
CA THR A 136 -16.36 5.55 7.93
C THR A 136 -14.85 5.73 8.00
N VAL A 137 -14.10 4.64 7.86
CA VAL A 137 -12.64 4.62 7.78
C VAL A 137 -12.24 4.16 6.39
N ALA A 138 -11.59 5.02 5.61
CA ALA A 138 -11.20 4.73 4.23
C ALA A 138 -9.69 4.88 4.03
N SER A 139 -9.09 4.11 3.12
CA SER A 139 -7.69 4.34 2.75
C SER A 139 -7.52 5.70 2.07
N LYS A 140 -6.45 6.42 2.42
CA LYS A 140 -6.15 7.73 1.84
C LYS A 140 -5.80 7.65 0.35
N VAL A 141 -5.12 6.60 -0.06
CA VAL A 141 -4.70 6.42 -1.46
C VAL A 141 -5.77 5.75 -2.33
N LYS A 142 -6.68 4.98 -1.73
CA LYS A 142 -7.78 4.30 -2.44
C LYS A 142 -9.09 4.35 -1.63
N PRO A 143 -9.88 5.44 -1.75
CA PRO A 143 -11.09 5.65 -0.94
C PRO A 143 -12.19 4.60 -1.13
N SER A 144 -12.13 3.80 -2.20
CA SER A 144 -13.03 2.66 -2.42
C SER A 144 -12.77 1.51 -1.43
N VAL A 145 -11.55 1.41 -0.89
CA VAL A 145 -11.21 0.47 0.18
C VAL A 145 -11.51 1.14 1.52
N LYS A 146 -12.60 0.72 2.14
CA LYS A 146 -13.12 1.34 3.37
C LYS A 146 -13.85 0.33 4.24
N THR A 147 -13.99 0.68 5.50
CA THR A 147 -14.78 -0.03 6.51
C THR A 147 -15.56 0.98 7.36
N THR A 148 -16.44 0.49 8.23
CA THR A 148 -17.29 1.33 9.07
C THR A 148 -17.26 0.87 10.51
N VAL A 149 -17.31 1.82 11.44
CA VAL A 149 -17.43 1.60 12.88
C VAL A 149 -18.74 2.22 13.36
N ALA A 150 -19.62 1.40 13.94
CA ALA A 150 -20.87 1.86 14.53
C ALA A 150 -20.62 2.40 15.94
N ILE A 151 -21.00 3.65 16.19
CA ILE A 151 -20.86 4.31 17.48
C ILE A 151 -22.26 4.53 18.05
N THR A 152 -22.52 3.94 19.21
CA THR A 152 -23.74 4.17 19.99
C THR A 152 -23.39 5.06 21.16
N VAL A 153 -24.04 6.21 21.27
CA VAL A 153 -23.87 7.14 22.40
C VAL A 153 -25.10 7.03 23.30
N ASN A 154 -24.87 6.70 24.56
CA ASN A 154 -25.88 6.67 25.59
C ASN A 154 -25.92 8.01 26.35
N GLU A 155 -27.08 8.33 26.90
CA GLU A 155 -27.19 9.44 27.85
C GLU A 155 -26.35 9.17 29.11
N PRO A 156 -25.77 10.20 29.73
CA PRO A 156 -25.10 10.05 31.00
C PRO A 156 -26.12 9.60 32.04
N THR A 157 -25.78 8.55 32.80
CA THR A 157 -26.59 8.17 33.96
C THR A 157 -26.68 9.37 34.90
N PRO A 158 -27.90 9.83 35.25
CA PRO A 158 -28.06 10.92 36.20
C PRO A 158 -27.33 10.57 37.50
N PRO A 159 -26.57 11.51 38.11
CA PRO A 159 -26.03 11.26 39.43
C PRO A 159 -27.20 10.95 40.38
N ALA A 160 -27.09 9.86 41.13
CA ALA A 160 -28.07 9.52 42.16
C ALA A 160 -28.20 10.74 43.09
N GLY A 161 -29.41 11.30 43.19
CA GLY A 161 -29.66 12.52 43.94
C GLY A 161 -29.23 12.39 45.41
N GLU A 162 -28.58 13.44 45.92
CA GLU A 162 -28.46 13.73 47.36
C GLU A 162 -29.78 14.27 47.93
#